data_AF-A0A3B0UTV9-F1
#
_entry.id   AF-A0A3B0UTV9-F1
#
_cell.length_a   1.000
_cell.length_b   1.000
_cell.length_c   1.000
_cell.angle_alpha   90.00
_cell.angle_beta   90.00
_cell.angle_gamma   90.00
#
_symmetry.space_group_name_H-M   'P 1'
#
loop_
_entity.id
_entity.type
_entity.pdbx_description
1 polymer ?
#
loop_
_entity_poly.entity_id
_entity_poly.type
_entity_poly.pdbx_seq_one_letter_code
_entity_poly.pdbx_strand_id
1 'polypeptide(L)'
;MSDINKPPPKSNFNAENFLNSLRSDLYRPINNGIAFSELFLLEIPHSEDKQREYQENISRQFKEMSRLLEEYLQMLKDAPRESK
;
A
#
# COMPACT_ATOMS: atom_id res chain seq x y z
N MET A 1 -16.12 -46.79 -1.78
CA MET A 1 -15.03 -45.89 -2.19
C MET A 1 -15.65 -44.81 -3.05
N SER A 2 -15.79 -43.59 -2.53
CA SER A 2 -16.34 -42.47 -3.29
C SER A 2 -15.21 -41.69 -3.93
N ASP A 3 -15.23 -41.61 -5.26
CA ASP A 3 -14.36 -40.74 -6.07
C ASP A 3 -14.48 -39.28 -5.60
N ILE A 4 -13.47 -38.80 -4.88
CA ILE A 4 -13.32 -37.37 -4.56
C ILE A 4 -12.51 -36.73 -5.70
N ASN A 5 -13.09 -36.71 -6.90
CA ASN A 5 -12.66 -35.81 -7.97
C ASN A 5 -13.49 -34.53 -7.85
N LYS A 6 -13.31 -33.77 -6.76
CA LYS A 6 -13.78 -32.39 -6.71
C LYS A 6 -12.81 -31.55 -7.53
N PRO A 7 -13.26 -30.86 -8.59
CA PRO A 7 -12.39 -29.94 -9.31
C PRO A 7 -11.87 -28.88 -8.33
N PRO A 8 -10.62 -28.40 -8.49
CA PRO A 8 -10.08 -27.35 -7.64
C PRO A 8 -11.02 -26.14 -7.69
N PRO A 9 -11.26 -25.46 -6.54
CA PRO A 9 -12.11 -24.28 -6.53
C PRO A 9 -11.55 -23.26 -7.51
N LYS A 10 -12.41 -22.76 -8.41
CA LYS A 10 -12.07 -21.66 -9.31
C LYS A 10 -11.56 -20.49 -8.46
N SER A 11 -10.38 -19.98 -8.81
CA SER A 11 -9.79 -18.81 -8.18
C SER A 11 -10.79 -17.65 -8.24
N ASN A 12 -11.33 -17.22 -7.10
CA ASN A 12 -12.23 -16.06 -7.00
C ASN A 12 -11.46 -14.73 -6.93
N PHE A 13 -10.22 -14.70 -7.42
CA PHE A 13 -9.41 -13.49 -7.38
C PHE A 13 -10.03 -12.42 -8.30
N ASN A 14 -10.52 -11.34 -7.70
CA ASN A 14 -11.03 -10.17 -8.42
C ASN A 14 -9.95 -9.07 -8.39
N ALA A 15 -9.27 -8.89 -9.53
CA ALA A 15 -8.20 -7.91 -9.69
C ALA A 15 -8.68 -6.46 -9.47
N GLU A 16 -9.90 -6.13 -9.87
CA GLU A 16 -10.45 -4.78 -9.71
C GLU A 16 -10.66 -4.42 -8.24
N ASN A 17 -11.30 -5.33 -7.48
CA ASN A 17 -11.48 -5.14 -6.03
C ASN A 17 -10.14 -5.02 -5.29
N PHE A 18 -9.16 -5.83 -5.71
CA PHE A 18 -7.82 -5.80 -5.17
C PHE A 18 -7.14 -4.44 -5.43
N LEU A 19 -7.17 -3.95 -6.67
CA LEU A 19 -6.58 -2.64 -7.03
C LEU A 19 -7.31 -1.47 -6.37
N ASN A 20 -8.63 -1.54 -6.23
CA ASN A 20 -9.41 -0.52 -5.51
C ASN A 20 -9.04 -0.48 -4.02
N SER A 21 -8.79 -1.64 -3.41
CA SER A 21 -8.32 -1.71 -2.01
C SER A 21 -6.92 -1.11 -1.87
N LEU A 22 -5.99 -1.48 -2.77
CA LEU A 22 -4.63 -0.90 -2.79
C LEU A 22 -4.67 0.62 -2.92
N ARG A 23 -5.46 1.13 -3.86
CA ARG A 23 -5.64 2.57 -4.07
C ARG A 23 -6.17 3.26 -2.82
N SER A 24 -7.17 2.67 -2.17
CA SER A 24 -7.76 3.20 -0.93
C SER A 24 -6.72 3.27 0.20
N ASP A 25 -5.95 2.20 0.40
CA ASP A 25 -4.97 2.12 1.47
C ASP A 25 -3.79 3.08 1.24
N LEU A 26 -3.36 3.24 -0.02
CA LEU A 26 -2.30 4.19 -0.38
C LEU A 26 -2.73 5.66 -0.25
N TYR A 27 -4.03 5.95 -0.34
CA TYR A 27 -4.54 7.33 -0.32
C TYR A 27 -4.10 8.10 0.93
N ARG A 28 -4.19 7.46 2.10
CA ARG A 28 -3.83 8.09 3.38
C ARG A 28 -2.34 8.48 3.46
N PRO A 29 -1.37 7.56 3.31
CA PRO A 29 0.04 7.92 3.42
C PRO A 29 0.49 8.86 2.30
N ILE A 30 -0.07 8.78 1.08
CA ILE A 30 0.22 9.75 0.01
C ILE A 30 -0.18 11.16 0.43
N ASN A 31 -1.43 11.37 0.86
CA ASN A 31 -1.90 12.70 1.23
C ASN A 31 -1.18 13.27 2.43
N ASN A 32 -0.90 12.44 3.44
CA ASN A 32 -0.09 12.86 4.59
C ASN A 32 1.32 13.26 4.15
N GLY A 33 1.94 12.48 3.25
CA GLY A 33 3.28 12.76 2.74
C GLY A 33 3.34 14.07 1.97
N ILE A 34 2.33 14.34 1.13
CA ILE A 34 2.16 15.61 0.42
C ILE A 34 1.98 16.75 1.43
N ALA A 35 1.04 16.65 2.38
CA ALA A 35 0.77 17.71 3.34
C ALA A 35 2.01 18.08 4.18
N PHE A 36 2.77 17.09 4.67
CA PHE A 36 4.01 17.38 5.40
C PHE A 36 5.11 17.95 4.51
N SER A 37 5.17 17.54 3.23
CA SER A 37 6.12 18.10 2.27
C SER A 37 5.79 19.56 1.94
N GLU A 38 4.51 19.88 1.78
CA GLU A 38 4.03 21.26 1.59
C GLU A 38 4.40 22.12 2.81
N LEU A 39 4.14 21.63 4.03
CA LEU A 39 4.53 22.33 5.26
C LEU A 39 6.05 22.52 5.36
N PHE A 40 6.84 21.52 4.97
CA PHE A 40 8.30 21.60 4.99
C PHE A 40 8.87 22.62 4.00
N LEU A 41 8.20 22.81 2.86
CA LEU A 41 8.62 23.70 1.77
C LEU A 41 8.07 25.13 1.90
N LEU A 42 7.28 25.43 2.93
CA LEU A 42 6.82 26.80 3.18
C LEU A 42 8.02 27.74 3.34
N GLU A 43 7.93 28.93 2.76
CA GLU A 43 8.96 29.99 2.90
C GLU A 43 9.00 30.61 4.31
N ILE A 44 8.33 29.99 5.28
CA ILE A 44 8.31 30.41 6.67
C ILE A 44 9.49 29.76 7.39
N PRO A 45 10.34 30.52 8.09
CA PRO A 45 11.41 29.94 8.89
C PRO A 45 10.86 28.96 9.94
N HIS A 46 11.28 27.71 9.85
CA HIS A 46 10.99 26.68 10.84
C HIS A 46 12.21 26.47 11.75
N SER A 47 11.97 26.10 13.01
CA SER A 47 13.05 25.62 13.88
C SER A 47 13.62 24.30 13.35
N GLU A 48 14.87 23.99 13.68
CA GLU A 48 15.49 22.71 13.31
C GLU A 48 14.67 21.51 13.80
N ASP A 49 14.10 21.60 15.01
CA ASP A 49 13.23 20.57 15.56
C ASP A 49 11.98 20.34 14.70
N LYS A 50 11.37 21.42 14.20
CA LYS A 50 10.20 21.32 13.31
C LYS A 50 10.56 20.76 11.94
N GLN A 51 11.70 21.16 11.39
CA GLN A 51 12.20 20.59 10.14
C GLN A 51 12.48 19.09 10.27
N ARG A 52 13.09 18.67 11.38
CA ARG A 52 13.32 17.25 11.69
C ARG A 52 12.01 16.49 11.84
N GLU A 53 11.05 17.04 12.57
CA GLU A 53 9.71 16.45 12.73
C GLU A 53 9.04 16.23 11.36
N TYR A 54 9.08 17.20 10.45
CA TYR A 54 8.52 17.05 9.11
C TYR A 54 9.24 15.98 8.30
N GLN A 55 10.58 15.96 8.31
CA GLN A 55 11.36 14.94 7.62
C GLN A 55 11.05 13.53 8.13
N GLU A 56 10.94 13.34 9.45
CA GLU A 56 10.54 12.07 10.06
C GLU A 56 9.12 11.66 9.64
N ASN A 57 8.19 12.61 9.62
CA ASN A 57 6.82 12.38 9.19
C ASN A 57 6.73 11.96 7.71
N ILE A 58 7.45 12.66 6.83
CA ILE A 58 7.55 12.35 5.40
C ILE A 58 8.15 10.95 5.22
N SER A 59 9.29 10.68 5.87
CA SER A 59 9.96 9.38 5.81
C SER A 59 9.04 8.24 6.26
N ARG A 60 8.26 8.46 7.33
CA ARG A 60 7.28 7.49 7.83
C ARG A 60 6.20 7.18 6.80
N GLN A 61 5.68 8.17 6.08
CA GLN A 61 4.68 7.93 5.05
C GLN A 61 5.26 7.13 3.88
N PHE A 62 6.50 7.43 3.44
CA PHE A 62 7.17 6.63 2.41
C PHE A 62 7.37 5.17 2.82
N LYS A 63 7.81 4.93 4.07
CA LYS A 63 7.94 3.57 4.60
C LYS A 63 6.59 2.83 4.63
N GLU A 64 5.52 3.52 5.00
CA GLU A 64 4.19 2.93 4.99
C GLU A 64 3.71 2.59 3.57
N MET A 65 3.93 3.46 2.59
CA MET A 65 3.64 3.17 1.18
C MET A 65 4.43 1.96 0.69
N SER A 66 5.73 1.87 0.97
CA SER A 66 6.56 0.72 0.59
C SER A 66 6.03 -0.57 1.21
N ARG A 67 5.70 -0.57 2.51
CA ARG A 67 5.13 -1.73 3.20
C ARG A 67 3.81 -2.18 2.55
N LEU A 68 2.89 -1.26 2.27
CA LEU A 68 1.61 -1.59 1.62
C LEU A 68 1.84 -2.19 0.23
N LEU A 69 2.74 -1.62 -0.57
CA LEU A 69 3.05 -2.16 -1.89
C LEU A 69 3.64 -3.58 -1.81
N GLU A 70 4.49 -3.86 -0.83
CA GLU A 70 5.05 -5.19 -0.58
C GLU A 70 3.98 -6.20 -0.15
N GLU A 71 3.07 -5.80 0.75
CA GLU A 71 1.96 -6.64 1.21
C GLU A 71 1.02 -7.01 0.07
N TYR A 72 0.61 -6.03 -0.74
CA TYR A 72 -0.22 -6.29 -1.90
C TYR A 72 0.53 -7.12 -2.95
N LEU A 73 1.81 -6.86 -3.20
CA LEU A 73 2.60 -7.69 -4.11
C LEU A 73 2.65 -9.15 -3.64
N GLN A 74 2.75 -9.38 -2.32
CA GLN A 74 2.74 -10.72 -1.76
C GLN A 74 1.36 -11.39 -1.92
N MET A 75 0.27 -10.69 -1.62
CA MET A 75 -1.10 -11.19 -1.85
C MET A 75 -1.34 -11.58 -3.31
N LEU A 76 -0.80 -10.80 -4.26
CA LEU A 76 -0.88 -11.10 -5.69
C LEU A 76 -0.09 -12.37 -6.07
N LYS A 77 1.08 -12.60 -5.44
CA LYS A 77 1.88 -13.82 -5.66
C LYS A 77 1.19 -15.06 -5.12
N ASP A 78 0.49 -14.91 -3.99
CA ASP A 78 -0.21 -15.99 -3.29
C ASP A 78 -1.59 -16.29 -3.92
N ALA A 79 -2.08 -15.41 -4.79
CA ALA A 79 -3.31 -15.63 -5.54
C ALA A 79 -3.19 -16.89 -6.43
N PRO A 80 -4.22 -17.75 -6.48
CA PRO A 80 -4.17 -18.97 -7.28
C PRO A 80 -3.99 -18.60 -8.76
N ARG A 81 -2.86 -19.00 -9.34
CA ARG A 81 -2.60 -18.82 -10.78
C ARG A 81 -3.50 -19.77 -11.56
N GLU A 82 -4.17 -19.26 -12.59
CA GLU A 82 -4.85 -20.13 -13.55
C GLU A 82 -3.82 -21.12 -14.11
N SER A 83 -4.05 -22.40 -13.86
CA SER A 83 -3.28 -23.47 -14.49
C SER A 83 -3.63 -23.44 -15.98
N LYS A 84 -2.68 -23.06 -16.83
CA LYS A 84 -2.83 -23.13 -18.28
C LYS A 84 -2.96 -24.58 -18.75
#